data_AF-A0A9P0VN78-F1
#
_entry.id   AF-A0A9P0VN78-F1
#
_cell.length_a   1.000
_cell.length_b   1.000
_cell.length_c   1.000
_cell.angle_alpha   90.00
_cell.angle_beta   90.00
_cell.angle_gamma   90.00
#
_symmetry.space_group_name_H-M   'P 1'
#
loop_
_entity.id
_entity.type
_entity.pdbx_description
1 polymer ?
#
loop_
_entity_poly.entity_id
_entity_poly.type
_entity_poly.pdbx_seq_one_letter_code
_entity_poly.pdbx_strand_id
1 'polypeptide(L)'
;MCSSQSFIAKGNGPDALQSLKSYDITIKATGRYFADFLESVDNIHSQFRFTYPKMQSPSMYLTDIDENGCVLVYRSRRSGFTQYIMGLLQQIAKDFFKLALKVRVLDKSSSATSTRNYVIVTFRLDFDNKPYTLNLQSVMFEMECNRGIVNFNEEEQIVNESRDDEEGTSSPLPGTKNILLKGQMKYIRDVNAVFYLCSPVINDLDDLTDQALYLNDLNPHGLSKELVLAGWQHNSK
;
A
#
# COMPACT_ATOMS: atom_id res chain seq x y z
N MET A 1 -2.32 8.26 30.47
CA MET A 1 -2.48 6.81 30.63
C MET A 1 -3.03 6.26 29.33
N CYS A 2 -2.13 5.78 28.47
CA CYS A 2 -2.42 5.43 27.08
C CYS A 2 -2.52 3.91 26.95
N SER A 3 -3.75 3.40 27.09
CA SER A 3 -4.30 2.09 26.65
C SER A 3 -3.57 0.77 26.93
N SER A 4 -2.29 0.73 27.31
CA SER A 4 -1.60 -0.50 27.72
C SER A 4 -1.74 -0.79 29.21
N GLN A 5 -1.71 0.23 30.07
CA GLN A 5 -1.98 0.03 31.50
C GLN A 5 -3.48 0.01 31.85
N SER A 6 -4.36 0.52 30.98
CA SER A 6 -5.81 0.48 31.23
C SER A 6 -6.42 -0.91 31.03
N PHE A 7 -5.78 -1.78 30.23
CA PHE A 7 -6.28 -3.11 29.92
C PHE A 7 -5.71 -4.19 30.85
N ILE A 8 -4.50 -4.02 31.37
CA ILE A 8 -3.89 -4.98 32.30
C ILE A 8 -4.52 -4.91 33.71
N ALA A 9 -5.13 -3.79 34.10
CA ALA A 9 -5.66 -3.61 35.46
C ALA A 9 -7.18 -3.86 35.62
N LYS A 10 -7.93 -4.10 34.54
CA LYS A 10 -9.38 -4.35 34.61
C LYS A 10 -9.82 -5.40 33.58
N GLY A 11 -9.60 -6.67 33.88
CA GLY A 11 -10.11 -7.74 33.02
C GLY A 11 -9.61 -9.13 33.40
N ASN A 12 -9.91 -9.61 34.61
CA ASN A 12 -9.83 -11.04 34.93
C ASN A 12 -11.04 -11.78 34.31
N GLY A 13 -11.21 -11.67 32.98
CA GLY A 13 -12.26 -12.32 32.23
C GLY A 13 -11.72 -12.95 30.94
N PRO A 14 -12.37 -14.01 30.41
CA PRO A 14 -11.91 -14.74 29.22
C PRO A 14 -11.77 -13.85 27.97
N ASP A 15 -12.49 -12.73 27.90
CA ASP A 15 -12.48 -11.81 26.76
C ASP A 15 -11.19 -10.98 26.63
N ALA A 16 -10.52 -10.68 27.74
CA ALA A 16 -9.26 -9.93 27.71
C ALA A 16 -8.13 -10.75 27.08
N LEU A 17 -8.10 -12.05 27.35
CA LEU A 17 -7.15 -13.00 26.79
C LEU A 17 -7.38 -13.21 25.28
N GLN A 18 -8.63 -13.22 24.84
CA GLN A 18 -9.01 -13.27 23.43
C GLN A 18 -8.56 -12.01 22.69
N SER A 19 -8.70 -10.83 23.31
CA SER A 19 -8.24 -9.58 22.71
C SER A 19 -6.72 -9.58 22.48
N LEU A 20 -5.92 -10.05 23.45
CA LEU A 20 -4.46 -10.05 23.37
C LEU A 20 -3.94 -10.98 22.25
N LYS A 21 -4.54 -12.18 22.13
CA LYS A 21 -4.25 -13.10 21.00
C LYS A 21 -4.63 -12.51 19.64
N SER A 22 -5.69 -11.71 19.57
CA SER A 22 -6.10 -11.03 18.34
C SER A 22 -5.08 -9.98 17.87
N TYR A 23 -4.44 -9.28 18.82
CA TYR A 23 -3.39 -8.31 18.50
C TYR A 23 -2.15 -8.96 17.90
N ASP A 24 -1.70 -10.08 18.44
CA ASP A 24 -0.54 -10.81 17.91
C ASP A 24 -0.74 -11.23 16.45
N ILE A 25 -1.94 -11.70 16.13
CA ILE A 25 -2.32 -12.07 14.76
C ILE A 25 -2.32 -10.83 13.87
N THR A 26 -2.88 -9.72 14.34
CA THR A 26 -2.94 -8.47 13.58
C THR A 26 -1.55 -7.90 13.28
N ILE A 27 -0.64 -7.91 14.25
CA ILE A 27 0.75 -7.44 14.10
C ILE A 27 1.52 -8.35 13.12
N LYS A 28 1.31 -9.67 13.18
CA LYS A 28 1.94 -10.60 12.23
C LYS A 28 1.33 -10.56 10.83
N ALA A 29 0.04 -10.28 10.72
CA ALA A 29 -0.67 -10.22 9.44
C ALA A 29 -0.40 -8.93 8.67
N THR A 30 0.03 -7.87 9.35
CA THR A 30 0.22 -6.55 8.72
C THR A 30 1.47 -6.43 7.90
N GLY A 31 2.50 -7.24 8.16
CA GLY A 31 3.77 -7.07 7.48
C GLY A 31 4.70 -8.24 7.66
N ARG A 32 5.44 -8.58 6.59
CA ARG A 32 6.54 -9.55 6.67
C ARG A 32 7.75 -8.94 7.36
N TYR A 33 7.98 -7.66 7.12
CA TYR A 33 9.07 -6.89 7.68
C TYR A 33 8.55 -5.84 8.68
N PHE A 34 9.45 -5.39 9.55
CA PHE A 34 9.10 -4.40 10.55
C PHE A 34 8.65 -3.07 9.92
N ALA A 35 9.23 -2.67 8.79
CA ALA A 35 8.82 -1.48 8.03
C ALA A 35 7.37 -1.58 7.53
N ASP A 36 6.96 -2.72 6.95
CA ASP A 36 5.57 -2.97 6.52
C ASP A 36 4.58 -2.76 7.68
N PHE A 37 4.91 -3.31 8.85
CA PHE A 37 4.12 -3.14 10.05
C PHE A 37 4.00 -1.66 10.41
N LEU A 38 5.11 -0.92 10.43
CA LEU A 38 5.13 0.51 10.78
C LEU A 38 4.28 1.36 9.82
N GLU A 39 4.30 1.08 8.51
CA GLU A 39 3.46 1.76 7.52
C GLU A 39 1.97 1.47 7.73
N SER A 40 1.64 0.25 8.18
CA SER A 40 0.27 -0.19 8.37
C SER A 40 -0.39 0.25 9.69
N VAL A 41 0.36 0.82 10.65
CA VAL A 41 -0.16 1.07 12.00
C VAL A 41 -1.36 2.02 12.00
N ASP A 42 -1.33 3.06 11.16
CA ASP A 42 -2.46 3.99 11.06
C ASP A 42 -3.71 3.32 10.47
N ASN A 43 -3.54 2.34 9.57
CA ASN A 43 -4.64 1.52 9.05
C ASN A 43 -5.26 0.68 10.17
N ILE A 44 -4.43 0.01 10.98
CA ILE A 44 -4.88 -0.76 12.15
C ILE A 44 -5.65 0.15 13.12
N HIS A 45 -5.10 1.33 13.42
CA HIS A 45 -5.76 2.31 14.30
C HIS A 45 -7.11 2.76 13.77
N SER A 46 -7.25 2.93 12.45
CA SER A 46 -8.52 3.26 11.82
C SER A 46 -9.57 2.18 12.07
N GLN A 47 -9.20 0.91 11.89
CA GLN A 47 -10.08 -0.23 12.18
C GLN A 47 -10.52 -0.27 13.64
N PHE A 48 -9.61 0.01 14.58
CA PHE A 48 -9.97 0.06 15.99
C PHE A 48 -10.91 1.21 16.37
N ARG A 49 -10.94 2.31 15.61
CA ARG A 49 -11.92 3.38 15.85
C ARG A 49 -13.35 2.94 15.54
N PHE A 50 -13.54 1.94 14.66
CA PHE A 50 -14.85 1.36 14.41
C PHE A 50 -15.41 0.68 15.67
N THR A 51 -14.59 -0.13 16.35
CA THR A 51 -14.96 -0.80 17.60
C THR A 51 -14.92 0.14 18.82
N TYR A 52 -14.02 1.12 18.81
CA TYR A 52 -13.81 2.07 19.91
C TYR A 52 -13.88 3.53 19.44
N PRO A 53 -15.09 4.09 19.22
CA PRO A 53 -15.27 5.41 18.58
C PRO A 53 -14.64 6.59 19.34
N LYS A 54 -14.48 6.46 20.66
CA LYS A 54 -13.86 7.49 21.52
C LYS A 54 -12.32 7.40 21.57
N MET A 55 -11.71 6.42 20.90
CA MET A 55 -10.27 6.21 20.92
C MET A 55 -9.53 7.35 20.20
N GLN A 56 -8.61 8.01 20.90
CA GLN A 56 -7.68 8.98 20.32
C GLN A 56 -6.35 8.30 19.99
N SER A 57 -6.29 7.63 18.83
CA SER A 57 -5.05 7.03 18.36
C SER A 57 -4.03 8.09 17.95
N PRO A 58 -2.73 7.89 18.23
CA PRO A 58 -1.69 8.67 17.59
C PRO A 58 -1.63 8.33 16.09
N SER A 59 -1.01 9.23 15.32
CA SER A 59 -0.66 8.99 13.92
C SER A 59 0.82 8.69 13.81
N MET A 60 1.16 7.70 12.99
CA MET A 60 2.53 7.25 12.76
C MET A 60 2.72 6.96 11.27
N TYR A 61 3.78 7.52 10.69
CA TYR A 61 4.13 7.27 9.29
C TYR A 61 5.65 7.35 9.11
N LEU A 62 6.14 6.62 8.11
CA LEU A 62 7.55 6.64 7.73
C LEU A 62 7.83 7.80 6.77
N THR A 63 9.01 8.38 6.89
CA THR A 63 9.49 9.47 6.01
C THR A 63 10.69 9.05 5.17
N ASP A 64 11.51 8.14 5.70
CA ASP A 64 12.69 7.62 5.03
C ASP A 64 12.90 6.16 5.46
N ILE A 65 13.35 5.31 4.54
CA ILE A 65 13.60 3.89 4.75
C ILE A 65 14.88 3.51 4.01
N ASP A 66 15.83 2.94 4.74
CA ASP A 66 17.12 2.52 4.22
C ASP A 66 17.49 1.11 4.71
N GLU A 67 18.65 0.60 4.28
CA GLU A 67 19.13 -0.74 4.66
C GLU A 67 19.42 -0.89 6.17
N ASN A 68 19.65 0.22 6.87
CA ASN A 68 20.01 0.27 8.29
C ASN A 68 18.82 0.71 9.18
N GLY A 69 17.61 0.82 8.62
CA GLY A 69 16.39 1.10 9.36
C GLY A 69 15.48 2.12 8.67
N CYS A 70 14.86 3.00 9.46
CA CYS A 70 13.91 3.99 8.93
C CYS A 70 13.74 5.21 9.86
N VAL A 71 13.09 6.26 9.34
CA VAL A 71 12.70 7.46 10.07
C VAL A 71 11.18 7.49 10.24
N LEU A 72 10.74 7.42 11.50
CA LEU A 72 9.33 7.38 11.88
C LEU A 72 8.90 8.73 12.48
N VAL A 73 7.84 9.33 11.93
CA VAL A 73 7.20 10.50 12.51
C VAL A 73 6.01 10.07 13.36
N TYR A 74 6.03 10.45 14.64
CA TYR A 74 4.96 10.22 15.59
C TYR A 74 4.23 11.52 15.91
N ARG A 75 2.92 11.57 15.66
CA ARG A 75 2.06 12.71 15.99
C ARG A 75 0.99 12.31 16.99
N SER A 76 0.87 13.06 18.07
CA SER A 76 -0.10 12.79 19.12
C SER A 76 -0.63 14.08 19.76
N ARG A 77 -1.86 14.03 20.25
CA ARG A 77 -2.41 15.07 21.14
C ARG A 77 -1.92 14.94 22.58
N ARG A 78 -1.36 13.78 22.93
CA ARG A 78 -0.92 13.46 24.29
C ARG A 78 0.58 13.71 24.39
N SER A 79 0.97 14.65 25.24
CA SER A 79 2.38 14.89 25.59
C SER A 79 2.88 13.87 26.62
N GLY A 80 4.20 13.69 26.71
CA GLY A 80 4.85 12.83 27.72
C GLY A 80 4.90 11.33 27.40
N PHE A 81 4.38 10.87 26.26
CA PHE A 81 4.38 9.44 25.88
C PHE A 81 5.54 9.00 24.98
N THR A 82 6.52 9.88 24.75
CA THR A 82 7.66 9.58 23.87
C THR A 82 8.42 8.32 24.32
N GLN A 83 8.85 8.28 25.58
CA GLN A 83 9.63 7.14 26.11
C GLN A 83 8.82 5.84 26.10
N TYR A 84 7.52 5.95 26.34
CA TYR A 84 6.61 4.81 26.29
C TYR A 84 6.54 4.20 24.87
N ILE A 85 6.38 5.04 23.84
CA ILE A 85 6.36 4.56 22.44
C ILE A 85 7.70 3.96 22.04
N MET A 86 8.82 4.56 22.46
CA MET A 86 10.14 4.00 22.21
C MET A 86 10.26 2.57 22.76
N GLY A 87 9.85 2.35 24.02
CA GLY A 87 9.85 1.01 24.62
C GLY A 87 8.91 0.03 23.92
N LEU A 88 7.71 0.49 23.53
CA LEU A 88 6.75 -0.35 22.80
C LEU A 88 7.30 -0.80 21.44
N LEU A 89 7.92 0.10 20.68
CA LEU A 89 8.53 -0.22 19.39
C LEU A 89 9.67 -1.24 19.56
N GLN A 90 10.50 -1.06 20.59
CA GLN A 90 11.58 -2.01 20.90
C GLN A 90 11.05 -3.40 21.25
N GLN A 91 10.00 -3.48 22.05
CA GLN A 91 9.40 -4.75 22.44
C GLN A 91 8.77 -5.45 21.23
N ILE A 92 8.03 -4.72 20.39
CA ILE A 92 7.41 -5.28 19.18
C ILE A 92 8.48 -5.82 18.22
N ALA A 93 9.53 -5.03 17.97
CA ALA A 93 10.63 -5.44 17.09
C ALA A 93 11.30 -6.72 17.59
N LYS A 94 11.52 -6.83 18.91
CA LYS A 94 12.15 -8.01 19.54
C LYS A 94 11.24 -9.24 19.50
N ASP A 95 9.98 -9.09 19.90
CA ASP A 95 9.10 -10.24 20.12
C ASP A 95 8.54 -10.80 18.80
N PHE A 96 8.16 -9.93 17.87
CA PHE A 96 7.49 -10.33 16.62
C PHE A 96 8.46 -10.47 15.45
N PHE A 97 9.41 -9.55 15.31
CA PHE A 97 10.30 -9.49 14.16
C PHE A 97 11.70 -10.04 14.44
N LYS A 98 12.00 -10.38 15.70
CA LYS A 98 13.32 -10.86 16.15
C LYS A 98 14.46 -9.88 15.82
N LEU A 99 14.17 -8.58 15.84
CA LEU A 99 15.12 -7.52 15.54
C LEU A 99 15.60 -6.82 16.82
N ALA A 100 16.90 -6.48 16.82
CA ALA A 100 17.48 -5.60 17.83
C ALA A 100 17.30 -4.14 17.40
N LEU A 101 16.23 -3.50 17.88
CA LEU A 101 15.89 -2.12 17.52
C LEU A 101 16.57 -1.10 18.46
N LYS A 102 17.31 -0.16 17.89
CA LYS A 102 17.79 1.04 18.59
C LYS A 102 16.96 2.26 18.15
N VAL A 103 16.37 2.96 19.11
CA VAL A 103 15.53 4.13 18.86
C VAL A 103 16.24 5.40 19.30
N ARG A 104 16.38 6.37 18.40
CA ARG A 104 16.93 7.71 18.68
C ARG A 104 15.87 8.76 18.38
N VAL A 105 15.81 9.80 19.20
CA VAL A 105 14.97 10.98 18.92
C VAL A 105 15.78 11.93 18.05
N LEU A 106 15.27 12.27 16.87
CA LEU A 106 15.87 13.27 15.98
C LEU A 106 15.35 14.68 16.30
N ASP A 107 14.02 14.82 16.38
CA ASP A 107 13.38 16.10 16.64
C ASP A 107 12.13 15.95 17.53
N LYS A 108 11.80 17.00 18.27
CA LYS A 108 10.59 17.14 19.08
C LYS A 108 10.01 18.52 18.86
N SER A 109 8.99 18.63 18.03
CA SER A 109 8.24 19.85 17.82
C SER A 109 6.91 19.80 18.58
N SER A 110 6.64 20.87 19.33
CA SER A 110 5.34 21.12 19.94
C SER A 110 4.68 22.21 19.10
N SER A 111 3.75 21.82 18.22
CA SER A 111 3.11 22.80 17.33
C SER A 111 2.08 23.60 18.14
N ALA A 112 2.47 24.80 18.55
CA ALA A 112 1.62 25.79 19.20
C ALA A 112 0.93 26.68 18.16
N THR A 113 0.16 26.06 17.25
CA THR A 113 -0.75 26.80 16.37
C THR A 113 -2.13 26.81 17.01
N SER A 114 -2.73 28.00 17.08
CA SER A 114 -3.82 28.46 17.96
C SER A 114 -5.12 27.64 18.04
N THR A 115 -5.20 26.44 17.45
CA THR A 115 -6.42 25.63 17.40
C THR A 115 -6.29 24.17 17.86
N ARG A 116 -5.08 23.60 18.05
CA ARG A 116 -4.86 22.32 18.79
C ARG A 116 -3.36 22.08 19.05
N ASN A 117 -3.00 21.84 20.31
CA ASN A 117 -1.66 21.40 20.68
C ASN A 117 -1.41 19.95 20.23
N TYR A 118 -0.49 19.77 19.28
CA TYR A 118 0.03 18.46 18.89
C TYR A 118 1.51 18.38 19.23
N VAL A 119 1.91 17.23 19.77
CA VAL A 119 3.30 16.84 19.92
C VAL A 119 3.68 16.00 18.71
N ILE A 120 4.72 16.42 18.02
CA ILE A 120 5.33 15.70 16.90
C ILE A 120 6.74 15.32 17.32
N VAL A 121 7.06 14.04 17.17
CA VAL A 121 8.38 13.49 17.50
C VAL A 121 8.86 12.70 16.30
N THR A 122 10.06 13.01 15.83
CA THR A 122 10.71 12.27 14.75
C THR A 122 11.73 11.33 15.37
N PHE A 123 11.58 10.04 15.10
CA PHE A 123 12.47 8.98 15.57
C PHE A 123 13.33 8.46 14.42
N ARG A 124 14.61 8.22 14.70
CA ARG A 124 15.44 7.32 13.90
C ARG A 124 15.37 5.93 14.54
N LEU A 125 14.94 4.97 13.74
CA LEU A 125 14.86 3.56 14.09
C LEU A 125 16.02 2.85 13.37
N ASP A 126 17.01 2.37 14.14
CA ASP A 126 18.13 1.63 13.57
C ASP A 126 17.93 0.13 13.82
N PHE A 127 17.89 -0.65 12.74
CA PHE A 127 17.74 -2.11 12.73
C PHE A 127 18.22 -2.67 11.38
N ASP A 128 18.47 -3.97 11.29
CA ASP A 128 18.83 -4.60 10.01
C ASP A 128 17.60 -4.69 9.10
N ASN A 129 17.56 -3.82 8.10
CA ASN A 129 16.47 -3.70 7.14
C ASN A 129 16.87 -4.19 5.73
N LYS A 130 18.06 -4.79 5.58
CA LYS A 130 18.51 -5.36 4.31
C LYS A 130 17.54 -6.39 3.71
N PRO A 131 16.94 -7.30 4.51
CA PRO A 131 15.97 -8.24 3.96
C PRO A 131 14.75 -7.52 3.34
N TYR A 132 14.35 -6.37 3.87
CA TYR A 132 13.25 -5.58 3.34
C TYR A 132 13.63 -4.86 2.05
N THR A 133 14.77 -4.16 2.02
CA THR A 133 15.22 -3.42 0.82
C THR A 133 15.51 -4.35 -0.37
N LEU A 134 15.97 -5.58 -0.11
CA LEU A 134 16.12 -6.60 -1.15
C LEU A 134 14.78 -7.09 -1.71
N ASN A 135 13.71 -7.14 -0.90
CA ASN A 135 12.38 -7.59 -1.34
C ASN A 135 11.53 -6.47 -1.96
N LEU A 136 11.79 -5.21 -1.60
CA LEU A 136 11.22 -4.02 -2.24
C LEU A 136 11.58 -3.89 -3.73
N GLN A 137 12.45 -4.75 -4.27
CA GLN A 137 12.60 -4.93 -5.72
C GLN A 137 11.28 -5.33 -6.41
N SER A 138 10.24 -5.70 -5.65
CA SER A 138 8.88 -5.87 -6.15
C SER A 138 8.20 -4.52 -6.39
N VAL A 139 8.60 -3.80 -7.42
CA VAL A 139 7.99 -2.52 -7.79
C VAL A 139 6.67 -2.79 -8.51
N MET A 140 5.62 -2.04 -8.14
CA MET A 140 4.36 -1.99 -8.89
C MET A 140 4.58 -1.17 -10.16
N PHE A 141 4.27 -1.75 -11.31
CA PHE A 141 4.35 -1.08 -12.59
C PHE A 141 2.98 -1.04 -13.25
N GLU A 142 2.78 -0.01 -14.04
CA GLU A 142 1.73 0.07 -15.03
C GLU A 142 2.44 0.04 -16.39
N MET A 143 2.10 -0.97 -17.19
CA MET A 143 2.65 -1.20 -18.51
C MET A 143 1.54 -1.06 -19.53
N GLU A 144 1.68 -0.10 -20.43
CA GLU A 144 0.77 0.09 -21.54
C GLU A 144 1.22 -0.78 -22.72
N CYS A 145 0.35 -1.69 -23.15
CA CYS A 145 0.59 -2.54 -24.31
C CYS A 145 -0.03 -1.87 -25.54
N ASN A 146 0.84 -1.37 -26.41
CA ASN A 146 0.45 -0.76 -27.68
C ASN A 146 -0.06 -1.83 -28.63
N ARG A 147 -1.39 -1.94 -28.76
CA ARG A 147 -2.05 -2.87 -29.68
C ARG A 147 -2.33 -2.17 -30.99
N GLY A 148 -1.25 -1.85 -31.71
CA GLY A 148 -1.32 -1.15 -32.98
C GLY A 148 0.02 -1.16 -33.67
N ILE A 149 0.30 -2.26 -34.37
CA ILE A 149 1.12 -2.44 -35.59
C ILE A 149 1.38 -3.96 -35.69
N VAL A 150 0.78 -4.61 -36.69
CA VAL A 150 0.98 -6.04 -36.95
C VAL A 150 2.31 -6.30 -37.69
N ASN A 151 3.04 -5.25 -38.10
CA ASN A 151 4.30 -5.36 -38.85
C ASN A 151 5.38 -4.42 -38.29
N PHE A 152 6.41 -4.96 -37.61
CA PHE A 152 7.62 -4.21 -37.22
C PHE A 152 8.43 -3.64 -38.41
N ASN A 153 7.99 -3.83 -39.65
CA ASN A 153 8.75 -3.54 -40.88
C ASN A 153 8.19 -2.40 -41.75
N GLU A 154 7.13 -1.70 -41.34
CA GLU A 154 6.44 -0.72 -42.21
C GLU A 154 6.33 0.68 -41.58
N GLU A 155 7.42 1.19 -40.99
CA GLU A 155 7.48 2.60 -40.56
C GLU A 155 7.50 3.61 -41.74
N GLU A 156 7.75 3.16 -42.98
CA GLU A 156 8.00 4.10 -44.09
C GLU A 156 6.80 4.49 -44.98
N GLN A 157 5.57 4.00 -44.74
CA GLN A 157 4.46 4.29 -45.69
C GLN A 157 3.28 5.13 -45.18
N ILE A 158 3.14 5.39 -43.88
CA ILE A 158 1.96 6.13 -43.38
C ILE A 158 2.17 7.67 -43.39
N VAL A 159 3.40 8.16 -43.60
CA VAL A 159 3.69 9.61 -43.57
C VAL A 159 3.31 10.35 -44.87
N ASN A 160 2.97 9.65 -45.96
CA ASN A 160 2.82 10.28 -47.29
C ASN A 160 1.40 10.41 -47.85
N GLU A 161 0.35 10.21 -47.06
CA GLU A 161 -1.01 10.63 -47.46
C GLU A 161 -1.66 11.46 -46.35
N SER A 162 -1.23 12.72 -46.27
CA SER A 162 -1.89 13.76 -45.44
C SER A 162 -2.00 15.04 -46.23
N ARG A 163 -2.90 15.03 -47.22
CA ARG A 163 -3.59 16.22 -47.71
C ARG A 163 -4.99 15.79 -48.11
N ASP A 164 -5.93 15.90 -47.18
CA ASP A 164 -7.11 16.74 -47.34
C ASP A 164 -7.89 16.77 -46.00
N ASP A 165 -8.37 17.96 -45.67
CA ASP A 165 -8.99 18.35 -44.42
C ASP A 165 -10.34 17.65 -44.17
N GLU A 166 -10.56 17.06 -42.98
CA GLU A 166 -11.87 17.08 -42.29
C GLU A 166 -11.70 16.92 -40.77
N GLU A 167 -12.23 17.90 -40.04
CA GLU A 167 -12.29 17.99 -38.57
C GLU A 167 -13.41 17.07 -38.05
N GLY A 168 -13.13 15.77 -37.97
CA GLY A 168 -14.00 14.77 -37.38
C GLY A 168 -13.29 14.06 -36.22
N THR A 169 -13.90 14.06 -35.04
CA THR A 169 -13.44 13.29 -33.87
C THR A 169 -13.27 11.82 -34.27
N SER A 170 -12.05 11.41 -34.60
CA SER A 170 -11.72 10.03 -34.92
C SER A 170 -11.79 9.21 -33.63
N SER A 171 -12.97 8.71 -33.28
CA SER A 171 -13.07 7.65 -32.29
C SER A 171 -12.22 6.48 -32.80
N PRO A 172 -11.19 6.04 -32.07
CA PRO A 172 -10.35 4.93 -32.51
C PRO A 172 -11.23 3.70 -32.80
N LEU A 173 -10.91 2.98 -33.88
CA LEU A 173 -11.61 1.77 -34.28
C LEU A 173 -11.80 0.84 -33.07
N PRO A 174 -13.00 0.28 -32.83
CA PRO A 174 -13.24 -0.60 -31.69
C PRO A 174 -12.24 -1.76 -31.70
N GLY A 175 -11.49 -1.89 -30.62
CA GLY A 175 -10.44 -2.91 -30.46
C GLY A 175 -9.00 -2.45 -30.69
N THR A 176 -8.73 -1.14 -30.77
CA THR A 176 -7.37 -0.58 -30.94
C THR A 176 -6.85 0.19 -29.73
N LYS A 177 -7.64 0.31 -28.65
CA LYS A 177 -7.14 0.99 -27.44
C LYS A 177 -6.09 0.13 -26.76
N ASN A 178 -5.06 0.80 -26.27
CA ASN A 178 -3.97 0.16 -25.55
C ASN A 178 -4.49 -0.47 -24.25
N ILE A 179 -3.86 -1.58 -23.86
CA ILE A 179 -4.17 -2.23 -22.60
C ILE A 179 -3.22 -1.75 -21.53
N LEU A 180 -3.78 -1.25 -20.44
CA LEU A 180 -3.01 -0.98 -19.23
C LEU A 180 -2.94 -2.23 -18.36
N LEU A 181 -1.75 -2.78 -18.22
CA LEU A 181 -1.47 -3.89 -17.32
C LEU A 181 -0.87 -3.34 -16.04
N LYS A 182 -1.48 -3.65 -14.89
CA LYS A 182 -0.96 -3.27 -13.58
C LYS A 182 -0.47 -4.52 -12.84
N GLY A 183 0.74 -4.47 -12.32
CA GLY A 183 1.35 -5.66 -11.75
C GLY A 183 2.63 -5.41 -10.97
N GLN A 184 3.19 -6.48 -10.43
CA GLN A 184 4.49 -6.46 -9.77
C GLN A 184 5.54 -7.08 -10.68
N MET A 185 6.68 -6.40 -10.87
CA MET A 185 7.87 -7.02 -11.45
C MET A 185 8.75 -7.59 -10.35
N LYS A 186 9.26 -8.81 -10.52
CA LYS A 186 10.19 -9.45 -9.58
C LYS A 186 11.37 -10.04 -10.33
N TYR A 187 12.56 -9.73 -9.85
CA TYR A 187 13.79 -10.32 -10.37
C TYR A 187 14.09 -11.66 -9.68
N ILE A 188 14.26 -12.73 -10.46
CA ILE A 188 14.66 -14.05 -9.99
C ILE A 188 16.13 -14.26 -10.38
N ARG A 189 17.00 -14.27 -9.37
CA ARG A 189 18.46 -14.36 -9.54
C ARG A 189 18.90 -15.67 -10.18
N ASP A 190 18.27 -16.77 -9.79
CA ASP A 190 18.68 -18.13 -10.20
C ASP A 190 18.61 -18.36 -11.71
N VAL A 191 17.71 -17.66 -12.39
CA VAL A 191 17.51 -17.74 -13.85
C VAL A 191 17.84 -16.44 -14.57
N ASN A 192 18.37 -15.43 -13.86
CA ASN A 192 18.67 -14.09 -14.38
C ASN A 192 17.52 -13.50 -15.22
N ALA A 193 16.29 -13.56 -14.70
CA ALA A 193 15.09 -13.10 -15.42
C ALA A 193 14.18 -12.26 -14.51
N VAL A 194 13.46 -11.30 -15.11
CA VAL A 194 12.44 -10.52 -14.43
C VAL A 194 11.07 -11.06 -14.83
N PHE A 195 10.26 -11.47 -13.85
CA PHE A 195 8.87 -11.87 -14.05
C PHE A 195 7.96 -10.70 -13.77
N TYR A 196 7.04 -10.41 -14.68
CA TYR A 196 5.97 -9.43 -14.48
C TYR A 196 4.64 -10.16 -14.27
N LEU A 197 4.13 -10.12 -13.03
CA LEU A 197 2.80 -10.66 -12.70
C LEU A 197 1.82 -9.50 -12.67
N CYS A 198 0.92 -9.44 -13.66
CA CYS A 198 0.01 -8.33 -13.85
C CYS A 198 -1.44 -8.77 -14.12
N SER A 199 -2.35 -7.81 -14.00
CA SER A 199 -3.74 -7.92 -14.40
C SER A 199 -4.13 -6.69 -15.23
N PRO A 200 -4.95 -6.84 -16.27
CA PRO A 200 -5.45 -5.69 -17.01
C PRO A 200 -6.32 -4.81 -16.10
N VAL A 201 -6.14 -3.50 -16.22
CA VAL A 201 -6.95 -2.48 -15.54
C VAL A 201 -8.15 -2.17 -16.43
N ILE A 202 -9.33 -2.57 -15.98
CA ILE A 202 -10.59 -2.44 -16.73
C ILE A 202 -11.65 -1.95 -15.76
N ASN A 203 -12.34 -0.87 -16.10
CA ASN A 203 -13.31 -0.24 -15.20
C ASN A 203 -14.74 -0.69 -15.49
N ASP A 204 -15.07 -0.92 -16.77
CA ASP A 204 -16.41 -1.26 -17.23
C ASP A 204 -16.38 -2.21 -18.45
N LEU A 205 -17.56 -2.54 -18.97
CA LEU A 205 -17.71 -3.39 -20.15
C LEU A 205 -17.29 -2.70 -21.44
N ASP A 206 -17.37 -1.37 -21.49
CA ASP A 206 -17.05 -0.57 -22.67
C ASP A 206 -15.53 -0.54 -22.88
N ASP A 207 -14.75 -0.31 -21.82
CA ASP A 207 -13.29 -0.44 -21.77
C ASP A 207 -12.84 -1.83 -22.26
N LEU A 208 -13.58 -2.87 -21.88
CA LEU A 208 -13.31 -4.26 -22.23
C LEU A 208 -13.43 -4.48 -23.75
N THR A 209 -14.49 -3.94 -24.36
CA THR A 209 -14.69 -3.97 -25.81
C THR A 209 -13.70 -3.09 -26.56
N ASP A 210 -13.38 -1.90 -26.02
CA ASP A 210 -12.44 -0.97 -26.64
C ASP A 210 -11.01 -1.52 -26.70
N GLN A 211 -10.64 -2.33 -25.71
CA GLN A 211 -9.34 -3.02 -25.62
C GLN A 211 -9.30 -4.37 -26.35
N ALA A 212 -10.38 -4.75 -27.05
CA ALA A 212 -10.54 -6.07 -27.69
C ALA A 212 -10.28 -7.23 -26.73
N LEU A 213 -10.82 -7.14 -25.52
CA LEU A 213 -10.85 -8.23 -24.56
C LEU A 213 -12.28 -8.77 -24.45
N TYR A 214 -12.38 -9.98 -23.91
CA TYR A 214 -13.64 -10.57 -23.49
C TYR A 214 -13.59 -10.94 -22.01
N LEU A 215 -14.76 -11.06 -21.38
CA LEU A 215 -14.88 -11.45 -19.97
C LEU A 215 -14.27 -12.84 -19.66
N ASN A 216 -14.08 -13.67 -20.68
CA ASN A 216 -13.42 -14.98 -20.58
C ASN A 216 -11.89 -14.89 -20.60
N ASP A 217 -11.33 -13.78 -21.07
CA ASP A 217 -9.89 -13.52 -21.08
C ASP A 217 -9.40 -13.04 -19.70
N LEU A 218 -10.32 -12.63 -18.83
CA LEU A 218 -10.03 -12.26 -17.45
C LEU A 218 -9.90 -13.48 -16.54
N ASN A 219 -9.04 -13.35 -15.54
CA ASN A 219 -8.84 -14.39 -14.53
C ASN A 219 -10.18 -14.69 -13.81
N PRO A 220 -10.67 -15.95 -13.83
CA PRO A 220 -11.92 -16.33 -13.19
C PRO A 220 -11.88 -16.26 -11.66
N HIS A 221 -10.68 -16.24 -11.08
CA HIS A 221 -10.45 -16.17 -9.63
C HIS A 221 -9.95 -14.79 -9.16
N GLY A 222 -9.87 -13.81 -10.07
CA GLY A 222 -9.39 -12.47 -9.79
C GLY A 222 -10.53 -11.46 -9.57
N LEU A 223 -10.21 -10.36 -8.89
CA LEU A 223 -11.16 -9.27 -8.61
C LEU A 223 -11.54 -8.46 -9.86
N SER A 224 -10.75 -8.52 -10.95
CA SER A 224 -11.00 -7.73 -12.17
C SER A 224 -12.32 -8.09 -12.84
N LYS A 225 -12.66 -9.39 -12.89
CA LYS A 225 -13.93 -9.86 -13.45
C LYS A 225 -15.13 -9.44 -12.58
N GLU A 226 -14.99 -9.52 -11.26
CA GLU A 226 -16.03 -9.07 -10.33
C GLU A 226 -16.24 -7.56 -10.39
N LEU A 227 -15.16 -6.78 -10.53
CA LEU A 227 -15.22 -5.33 -10.64
C LEU A 227 -16.01 -4.88 -11.88
N VAL A 228 -15.71 -5.46 -13.04
CA VAL A 228 -16.43 -5.17 -14.29
C VAL A 228 -17.92 -5.52 -14.17
N LEU A 229 -18.24 -6.68 -13.58
CA LEU A 229 -19.63 -7.10 -13.39
C LEU A 229 -20.37 -6.22 -12.38
N ALA A 230 -19.71 -5.76 -11.32
CA ALA A 230 -20.27 -4.84 -10.33
C ALA A 230 -20.54 -3.46 -10.93
N GLY A 231 -19.62 -2.95 -11.76
CA GLY A 231 -19.81 -1.70 -12.51
C GLY A 231 -21.03 -1.76 -13.44
N TRP A 232 -21.21 -2.90 -14.12
CA TRP A 232 -22.40 -3.12 -14.97
C TRP A 232 -23.71 -3.10 -14.18
N GLN A 233 -23.74 -3.76 -13.02
CA GLN A 233 -24.93 -3.77 -12.14
C GLN A 233 -25.26 -2.38 -11.58
N HIS A 234 -24.25 -1.57 -11.28
CA HIS A 234 -24.45 -0.23 -10.73
C HIS A 234 -24.96 0.77 -11.77
N ASN A 235 -24.52 0.65 -13.03
CA ASN A 235 -25.01 1.47 -14.15
C ASN A 235 -26.37 1.01 -14.72
N SER A 236 -26.92 -0.12 -14.23
CA SER A 236 -28.23 -0.64 -14.62
C SER A 236 -29.39 -0.17 -13.72
N LYS A 237 -29.18 0.86 -12.90
CA LYS A 237 -30.20 1.47 -12.02
C LYS A 237 -30.55 2.90 -12.44
#